data_AF-A0A958ISM7-F1
#
_entry.id   AF-A0A958ISM7-F1
#
_cell.length_a   1.000
_cell.length_b   1.000
_cell.length_c   1.000
_cell.angle_alpha   90.00
_cell.angle_beta   90.00
_cell.angle_gamma   90.00
#
_symmetry.space_group_name_H-M   'P 1'
#
loop_
_entity.id
_entity.type
_entity.pdbx_description
1 polymer ?
#
loop_
_entity_poly.entity_id
_entity_poly.type
_entity_poly.pdbx_seq_one_letter_code
_entity_poly.pdbx_strand_id
1 'polypeptide(L)' 'NDYCGPLNLGGSEKLSRYAMGAVICEVLGLPHHLLVAKSTAEVDLPAPRPPDCSLDTTLARRVLCARLHGFTEGVARVFG' A
#
# COMPACT_ATOMS: atom_id res chain seq x y z
N ASN A 1 -23.91 13.18 4.33
CA ASN A 1 -23.79 11.71 4.42
C ASN A 1 -23.49 11.45 5.87
N ASP A 2 -24.47 10.99 6.63
CA ASP A 2 -24.41 11.05 8.10
C ASP A 2 -23.92 9.72 8.68
N TYR A 3 -22.96 9.12 7.99
CA TYR A 3 -22.42 7.81 8.33
C TYR A 3 -21.64 7.89 9.65
N CYS A 4 -21.98 7.01 10.60
CA CYS A 4 -21.28 6.84 11.86
C CYS A 4 -20.95 5.35 12.04
N GLY A 5 -19.66 5.02 12.06
CA GLY A 5 -19.17 3.65 12.13
C GLY A 5 -17.71 3.53 11.67
N PRO A 6 -17.12 2.34 11.77
CA PRO A 6 -15.75 2.11 11.32
C PRO A 6 -15.66 2.12 9.78
N LEU A 7 -14.64 2.80 9.25
CA LEU A 7 -14.28 2.77 7.84
C LEU A 7 -12.84 2.28 7.67
N ASN A 8 -12.67 1.30 6.80
CA ASN A 8 -11.37 0.92 6.28
C ASN A 8 -10.89 1.95 5.25
N LEU A 9 -9.87 2.73 5.60
CA LEU A 9 -9.31 3.75 4.71
C LEU A 9 -7.88 3.37 4.32
N GLY A 10 -7.64 3.28 3.01
CA GLY A 10 -6.35 2.92 2.43
C GLY A 10 -6.32 3.19 0.93
N GLY A 11 -5.21 2.84 0.28
CA GLY A 11 -5.08 2.93 -1.18
C GLY A 11 -6.07 2.03 -1.93
N SER A 12 -6.22 2.24 -3.23
CA SER A 12 -7.15 1.47 -4.07
C SER A 12 -6.65 0.07 -4.47
N GLU A 13 -5.45 -0.32 -4.04
CA GLU A 13 -4.79 -1.53 -4.50
C GLU A 13 -4.16 -2.34 -3.37
N LYS A 14 -3.99 -3.63 -3.62
CA LYS A 14 -3.29 -4.57 -2.75
C LYS A 14 -1.92 -4.86 -3.35
N LEU A 15 -0.88 -4.53 -2.60
CA LEU A 15 0.51 -4.75 -3.01
C LEU A 15 1.30 -5.48 -1.92
N SER A 16 2.28 -6.26 -2.35
CA SER A 16 3.34 -6.74 -1.46
C SER A 16 4.33 -5.61 -1.18
N ARG A 17 5.12 -5.72 -0.10
CA ARG A 17 6.19 -4.75 0.19
C ARG A 17 7.22 -4.65 -0.92
N TYR A 18 7.51 -5.76 -1.59
CA TYR A 18 8.41 -5.78 -2.74
C TYR A 18 7.83 -4.98 -3.91
N ALA A 19 6.55 -5.18 -4.24
CA ALA A 19 5.89 -4.42 -5.31
C ALA A 19 5.82 -2.92 -4.99
N MET A 20 5.57 -2.55 -3.73
CA MET A 20 5.68 -1.16 -3.29
C MET A 20 7.09 -0.59 -3.51
N GLY A 21 8.12 -1.35 -3.16
CA GLY A 21 9.52 -0.97 -3.40
C GLY A 21 9.84 -0.76 -4.87
N ALA A 22 9.33 -1.62 -5.76
CA ALA A 22 9.50 -1.50 -7.20
C ALA A 22 8.88 -0.19 -7.73
N VAL A 23 7.64 0.12 -7.31
CA VAL A 23 6.97 1.39 -7.66
C VAL A 23 7.78 2.60 -7.18
N ILE A 24 8.33 2.55 -5.96
CA ILE A 24 9.17 3.64 -5.45
C ILE A 24 10.44 3.78 -6.30
N CYS A 25 11.08 2.67 -6.68
CA CYS A 25 12.24 2.71 -7.56
C CYS A 25 11.93 3.34 -8.91
N GLU A 26 10.80 2.97 -9.52
CA GLU A 26 10.36 3.52 -10.81
C GLU A 26 10.07 5.02 -10.71
N VAL A 27 9.26 5.45 -9.74
CA VAL A 27 8.84 6.85 -9.61
C VAL A 27 10.00 7.77 -9.27
N LEU A 28 10.96 7.31 -8.45
CA LEU A 28 12.08 8.13 -7.98
C LEU A 28 13.37 7.92 -8.79
N GLY A 29 13.36 7.08 -9.82
CA GLY A 29 14.55 6.76 -10.61
C GLY A 29 15.65 6.05 -9.82
N LEU A 30 15.29 5.24 -8.82
CA LEU A 30 16.25 4.48 -8.02
C LEU A 30 16.61 3.15 -8.70
N PRO A 31 17.83 2.62 -8.48
CA PRO A 31 18.27 1.37 -9.10
C PRO A 31 17.46 0.16 -8.63
N HIS A 32 16.65 -0.41 -9.53
CA HIS A 32 15.82 -1.58 -9.23
C HIS A 32 16.62 -2.84 -8.89
N HIS A 33 17.87 -2.97 -9.37
CA HIS A 33 18.71 -4.13 -9.09
C HIS A 33 19.18 -4.21 -7.63
N LEU A 34 19.04 -3.13 -6.85
CA LEU A 34 19.31 -3.13 -5.41
C LEU A 34 18.10 -3.59 -4.57
N LEU A 35 16.92 -3.74 -5.19
CA LEU A 35 15.72 -4.23 -4.52
C LEU A 35 15.74 -5.75 -4.47
N VAL A 36 15.89 -6.31 -3.26
CA VAL A 36 15.98 -7.76 -3.04
C VAL A 36 14.65 -8.30 -2.56
N ALA A 37 14.05 -9.22 -3.33
CA ALA A 37 12.90 -10.00 -2.88
C ALA A 37 13.32 -10.98 -1.78
N LYS A 38 12.58 -10.99 -0.66
CA LYS A 38 12.79 -11.93 0.44
C LYS A 38 11.45 -12.40 1.02
N SER A 39 11.42 -13.64 1.50
CA SER A 39 10.28 -14.15 2.25
C SER A 39 10.31 -13.61 3.67
N THR A 40 9.16 -13.20 4.22
CA THR A 40 9.08 -12.81 5.63
C THR A 40 9.35 -13.98 6.58
N ALA A 41 9.23 -15.23 6.12
CA ALA A 41 9.57 -16.41 6.90
C ALA A 41 11.08 -16.59 7.12
N GLU A 42 11.90 -15.92 6.29
CA GLU A 42 13.37 -15.97 6.36
C GLU A 42 13.95 -14.81 7.18
N VAL A 43 13.10 -13.92 7.70
CA VAL A 43 13.52 -12.73 8.44
C VAL A 43 13.19 -12.92 9.91
N ASP A 44 14.22 -12.87 10.75
CA ASP A 44 14.04 -12.85 12.20
C ASP A 44 13.47 -11.48 12.61
N LEU A 45 12.16 -11.46 12.89
CA LEU A 45 11.43 -10.26 13.27
C LEU A 45 10.96 -10.39 14.72
N PRO A 46 11.11 -9.33 15.55
CA PRO A 46 10.70 -9.35 16.96
C PRO A 46 9.21 -9.63 17.20
N ALA A 47 8.38 -9.46 16.18
CA ALA A 47 6.96 -9.76 16.26
C ALA A 47 6.45 -10.38 14.95
N PRO A 48 5.49 -11.32 15.02
CA PRO A 48 4.85 -11.89 13.85
C PRO A 48 4.25 -10.81 12.95
N ARG A 49 4.26 -11.04 11.63
CA ARG A 49 3.58 -10.20 10.65
C ARG A 49 2.59 -11.06 9.88
N PRO A 50 1.30 -10.68 9.84
CA PRO A 50 0.35 -11.35 8.96
C PRO A 50 0.85 -11.29 7.50
N PRO A 51 0.67 -12.36 6.71
CA PRO A 51 1.06 -12.36 5.30
C PRO A 51 0.24 -11.38 4.47
N ASP A 52 -0.95 -11.01 4.94
CA ASP A 52 -1.86 -10.09 4.27
C ASP A 52 -2.44 -9.10 5.28
N CYS A 53 -2.25 -7.80 5.01
CA CYS A 53 -2.83 -6.69 5.77
C CYS A 53 -3.63 -5.77 4.85
N SER A 54 -4.13 -6.29 3.73
CA SER A 54 -4.99 -5.52 2.82
C SER A 54 -6.33 -5.18 3.49
N LEU A 55 -6.86 -4.02 3.12
CA LEU A 55 -8.13 -3.52 3.63
C LEU A 55 -9.18 -3.55 2.51
N ASP A 56 -10.38 -4.02 2.83
CA ASP A 56 -11.54 -3.80 1.96
C ASP A 56 -12.03 -2.36 2.15
N THR A 57 -11.78 -1.51 1.16
CA THR A 57 -12.14 -0.09 1.15
C THR A 57 -13.47 0.19 0.44
N THR A 58 -14.25 -0.84 0.09
CA THR A 58 -15.52 -0.70 -0.65
C THR A 58 -16.49 0.24 0.06
N LEU A 59 -16.62 0.11 1.38
CA LEU A 59 -17.50 0.97 2.18
C LEU A 59 -17.01 2.42 2.18
N ALA A 60 -15.71 2.65 2.36
CA ALA A 60 -15.14 3.99 2.36
C ALA A 60 -15.33 4.69 1.00
N ARG A 61 -15.10 3.99 -0.11
CA ARG A 61 -15.35 4.53 -1.46
C ARG A 61 -16.82 4.95 -1.66
N ARG A 62 -17.75 4.14 -1.17
CA ARG A 62 -19.20 4.40 -1.28
C ARG A 62 -19.63 5.57 -0.40
N VAL A 63 -19.15 5.63 0.85
CA VAL A 63 -19.59 6.63 1.83
C VAL A 63 -18.94 7.99 1.58
N LEU A 64 -17.64 8.03 1.29
CA LEU A 64 -16.90 9.28 1.11
C LEU A 64 -17.12 9.92 -0.26
N CYS A 65 -17.73 9.19 -1.20
CA CYS A 65 -17.88 9.62 -2.59
C CYS A 65 -16.55 10.12 -3.22
N ALA A 66 -15.43 9.55 -2.76
CA ALA A 66 -14.09 10.00 -3.10
C ALA A 66 -13.32 8.92 -3.86
N ARG A 67 -12.46 9.35 -4.78
CA ARG A 67 -11.50 8.44 -5.42
C ARG A 67 -10.33 8.21 -4.48
N LEU A 68 -10.19 6.97 -4.02
CA LEU A 68 -8.97 6.51 -3.36
C LEU A 68 -7.90 6.30 -4.43
N HIS A 69 -6.72 6.87 -4.21
CA HIS A 69 -5.61 6.81 -5.15
C HIS A 69 -4.86 5.48 -5.05
N GLY A 70 -4.23 5.10 -6.15
CA GLY A 70 -3.23 4.03 -6.14
C GLY A 70 -1.95 4.44 -5.44
N PHE A 71 -1.13 3.46 -5.11
CA PHE A 71 0.18 3.61 -4.51
C PHE A 71 1.13 4.40 -5.41
N THR A 72 1.19 4.12 -6.72
CA THR A 72 2.02 4.89 -7.67
C THR A 72 1.64 6.37 -7.68
N GLU A 73 0.34 6.67 -7.72
CA GLU A 73 -0.16 8.05 -7.66
C GLU A 73 0.17 8.71 -6.32
N GLY A 74 0.10 7.96 -5.22
CA GLY A 74 0.47 8.42 -3.88
C GLY A 74 1.95 8.78 -3.78
N VAL A 75 2.85 7.90 -4.25
CA VAL A 75 4.30 8.15 -4.27
C VAL A 75 4.60 9.38 -5.12
N ALA A 76 4.04 9.47 -6.34
CA ALA A 76 4.26 10.62 -7.22
C ALA A 76 3.78 11.95 -6.58
N ARG A 77 2.69 11.96 -5.81
CA ARG A 77 2.18 13.16 -5.12
C ARG A 77 3.00 13.58 -3.90
N VAL A 78 3.63 12.62 -3.23
CA VAL A 78 4.41 12.89 -2.01
C VAL A 78 5.84 13.30 -2.32
N PHE A 79 6.40 12.76 -3.41
CA PHE A 79 7.82 12.91 -3.74
C PHE A 79 8.10 13.62 -5.07
N GLY A 80 7.07 13.92 -5.87
CA GLY A 80 7.15 14.76 -7.06
C GLY A 80 6.69 16.19 -6.81
#